data_AF-A0A1W9LHR1-F1
#
_entry.id   AF-A0A1W9LHR1-F1
#
_cell.length_a   1.000
_cell.length_b   1.000
_cell.length_c   1.000
_cell.angle_alpha   90.00
_cell.angle_beta   90.00
_cell.angle_gamma   90.00
#
_symmetry.space_group_name_H-M   'P 1'
#
loop_
_entity.id
_entity.type
_entity.pdbx_description
1 polymer ?
#
loop_
_entity_poly.entity_id
_entity_poly.type
_entity_poly.pdbx_seq_one_letter_code
_entity_poly.pdbx_strand_id
1 'polypeptide(L)'
;MPRVTPSTVRRNPARRRCALAGLAALLLSGCATAPIEAARENFRRGRLAQAEQALTSEDARKAEKDRVLILMERGTIRQAAGQYDESSRDWIDAAEHAKKLETYSVSKGAASFVVNDSVQAFRGAPYERTLLHALTALNHFAVTNWDDAAVEARRLIETAAAPAKEGFPEDAFSYYVAGLALEMIDDPSNAALLYRKAAAVAPPGIRVDDASGRIGPRAPGETNAPAVPLPRPPAPAGWTHELVCFVLLGHAPPGGADMSERWRGPPGGHAEIRIGGVTAGRSYPLADVAWLAARTDLRLAGIRAAKTATRVVLKEVIAESVAQSSHNDALGDLIRLLLIGLLEQPDIRRWETLPGMLQVARVPCPPDLANVEVVLRAPTGAELRSIAISRPLAHRRTLWVAFVRDLPTPAPALPR
;
A
#
# COMPACT_ATOMS: atom_id res chain seq x y z
N MET A 1 -57.90 -57.29 -18.52
CA MET A 1 -56.97 -56.16 -18.80
C MET A 1 -57.10 -55.13 -17.67
N PRO A 2 -56.10 -54.93 -16.80
CA PRO A 2 -56.12 -53.85 -15.83
C PRO A 2 -55.40 -52.61 -16.38
N ARG A 3 -55.98 -51.43 -16.12
CA ARG A 3 -55.42 -50.10 -16.45
C ARG A 3 -54.24 -49.77 -15.54
N VAL A 4 -53.12 -49.36 -16.14
CA VAL A 4 -51.97 -48.75 -15.44
C VAL A 4 -52.19 -47.24 -15.37
N THR A 5 -52.23 -46.67 -14.16
CA THR A 5 -52.20 -45.22 -13.91
C THR A 5 -50.75 -44.72 -13.78
N PRO A 6 -50.40 -43.52 -14.27
CA PRO A 6 -49.05 -43.00 -14.18
C PRO A 6 -48.74 -42.46 -12.78
N SER A 7 -47.60 -42.86 -12.21
CA SER A 7 -47.09 -42.29 -10.96
C SER A 7 -46.51 -40.89 -11.23
N THR A 8 -47.13 -39.87 -10.63
CA THR A 8 -46.63 -38.50 -10.64
C THR A 8 -45.56 -38.36 -9.55
N VAL A 9 -44.29 -38.31 -9.95
CA VAL A 9 -43.17 -37.96 -9.06
C VAL A 9 -43.31 -36.48 -8.67
N ARG A 10 -43.90 -36.20 -7.49
CA ARG A 10 -43.92 -34.86 -6.90
C ARG A 10 -42.50 -34.42 -6.55
N ARG A 11 -41.90 -33.57 -7.39
CA ARG A 11 -40.66 -32.85 -7.06
C ARG A 11 -40.99 -31.76 -6.02
N ASN A 12 -40.49 -31.93 -4.79
CA ASN A 12 -40.80 -31.03 -3.68
C ASN A 12 -39.98 -29.71 -3.77
N PRO A 13 -40.59 -28.55 -4.05
CA PRO A 13 -39.88 -27.28 -4.26
C PRO A 13 -39.20 -26.74 -2.98
N ALA A 14 -39.63 -27.18 -1.80
CA ALA A 14 -39.06 -26.76 -0.51
C ALA A 14 -37.63 -27.28 -0.30
N ARG A 15 -37.31 -28.50 -0.76
CA ARG A 15 -35.94 -29.05 -0.66
C ARG A 15 -34.94 -28.30 -1.56
N ARG A 16 -35.40 -27.75 -2.69
CA ARG A 16 -34.55 -26.95 -3.60
C ARG A 16 -34.20 -25.59 -3.00
N ARG A 17 -35.14 -24.94 -2.31
CA ARG A 17 -34.91 -23.65 -1.63
C ARG A 17 -33.97 -23.77 -0.43
N CYS A 18 -34.06 -24.85 0.36
CA CYS A 18 -33.13 -25.08 1.47
C CYS A 18 -31.71 -25.48 0.99
N ALA A 19 -31.57 -26.21 -0.12
CA ALA A 19 -30.27 -26.57 -0.67
C ALA A 19 -29.52 -25.35 -1.27
N LEU A 20 -30.24 -24.43 -1.93
CA LEU A 20 -29.69 -23.17 -2.43
C LEU A 20 -29.31 -22.20 -1.29
N ALA A 21 -30.09 -22.14 -0.22
CA ALA A 21 -29.76 -21.33 0.96
C ALA A 21 -28.56 -21.89 1.76
N GLY A 22 -28.43 -23.21 1.87
CA GLY A 22 -27.30 -23.87 2.53
C GLY A 22 -25.98 -23.70 1.79
N LEU A 23 -25.99 -23.74 0.46
CA LEU A 23 -24.78 -23.53 -0.36
C LEU A 23 -24.31 -22.07 -0.33
N ALA A 24 -25.23 -21.10 -0.26
CA ALA A 24 -24.89 -19.68 -0.12
C ALA A 24 -24.26 -19.34 1.25
N ALA A 25 -24.68 -20.01 2.33
CA ALA A 25 -24.13 -19.79 3.67
C ALA A 25 -22.71 -20.38 3.86
N LEU A 26 -22.37 -21.45 3.14
CA LEU A 26 -21.04 -22.10 3.18
C LEU A 26 -19.97 -21.37 2.35
N LEU A 27 -20.36 -20.44 1.46
CA LEU A 27 -19.43 -19.72 0.57
C LEU A 27 -19.02 -18.34 1.10
N LEU A 28 -19.62 -17.88 2.20
CA LEU A 28 -19.28 -16.60 2.86
C LEU A 28 -18.19 -16.75 3.95
N SER A 29 -17.76 -17.97 4.27
CA SER A 29 -16.67 -18.22 5.23
C SER A 29 -15.30 -18.15 4.54
N GLY A 30 -14.92 -16.95 4.09
CA GLY A 30 -13.53 -16.66 3.73
C GLY A 30 -12.69 -16.56 5.01
N CYS A 31 -12.12 -17.68 5.48
CA CYS A 31 -11.39 -17.74 6.76
C CYS A 31 -10.22 -16.75 6.89
N ALA A 32 -9.69 -16.23 5.78
CA ALA A 32 -8.62 -15.23 5.78
C ALA A 32 -9.09 -13.78 5.95
N THR A 33 -10.35 -13.48 5.64
CA THR A 33 -10.89 -12.12 5.77
C THR A 33 -10.99 -11.71 7.24
N ALA A 34 -11.32 -12.65 8.14
CA ALA A 34 -11.48 -12.35 9.56
C ALA A 34 -10.17 -11.94 10.27
N PRO A 35 -9.03 -12.64 10.12
CA PRO A 35 -7.76 -12.21 10.70
C PRO A 35 -7.27 -10.84 10.21
N ILE A 36 -7.40 -10.56 8.91
CA ILE A 36 -6.96 -9.29 8.32
C ILE A 36 -7.82 -8.12 8.83
N GLU A 37 -9.15 -8.27 8.84
CA GLU A 37 -10.04 -7.23 9.36
C GLU A 37 -9.85 -7.00 10.86
N ALA A 38 -9.65 -8.08 11.63
CA ALA A 38 -9.32 -7.96 13.05
C ALA A 38 -8.00 -7.20 13.26
N ALA A 39 -6.98 -7.46 12.43
CA ALA A 39 -5.70 -6.76 12.50
C ALA A 39 -5.85 -5.26 12.21
N ARG A 40 -6.55 -4.92 11.13
CA ARG A 40 -6.82 -3.52 10.73
C ARG A 40 -7.57 -2.77 11.81
N GLU A 41 -8.60 -3.36 12.40
CA GLU A 41 -9.38 -2.72 13.45
C GLU A 41 -8.57 -2.52 14.74
N ASN A 42 -7.72 -3.48 15.10
CA ASN A 42 -6.82 -3.30 16.23
C ASN A 42 -5.78 -2.21 15.95
N PHE A 43 -5.20 -2.17 14.74
CA PHE A 43 -4.24 -1.15 14.33
C PHE A 43 -4.83 0.26 14.38
N ARG A 44 -6.04 0.47 13.82
CA ARG A 44 -6.76 1.75 13.86
C ARG A 44 -7.09 2.24 15.28
N ARG A 45 -7.05 1.36 16.28
CA ARG A 45 -7.24 1.71 17.70
C ARG A 45 -5.94 1.80 18.50
N GLY A 46 -4.79 1.72 17.84
CA GLY A 46 -3.47 1.73 18.49
C GLY A 46 -3.14 0.42 19.24
N ARG A 47 -3.92 -0.65 19.04
CA ARG A 47 -3.74 -1.95 19.70
C ARG A 47 -2.77 -2.83 18.92
N LEU A 48 -1.51 -2.40 18.85
CA LEU A 48 -0.50 -3.00 17.96
C LEU A 48 -0.22 -4.47 18.26
N ALA A 49 -0.12 -4.86 19.53
CA ALA A 49 0.12 -6.25 19.92
C ALA A 49 -1.04 -7.18 19.48
N GLN A 50 -2.29 -6.73 19.68
CA GLN A 50 -3.46 -7.47 19.23
C GLN A 50 -3.56 -7.53 17.70
N ALA A 51 -3.15 -6.45 17.01
CA ALA A 51 -3.11 -6.41 15.56
C ALA A 51 -2.11 -7.44 15.00
N GLU A 52 -0.92 -7.55 15.58
CA GLU A 52 0.08 -8.56 15.20
C GLU A 52 -0.40 -9.97 15.53
N GLN A 53 -1.04 -10.17 16.68
CA GLN A 53 -1.57 -11.47 17.10
C GLN A 53 -2.60 -12.00 16.08
N ALA A 54 -3.47 -11.14 15.56
CA ALA A 54 -4.45 -11.53 14.54
C ALA A 54 -3.76 -12.11 13.27
N LEU A 55 -2.68 -11.48 12.82
CA LEU A 55 -1.92 -11.87 11.62
C LEU A 55 -0.92 -13.01 11.85
N THR A 56 -0.78 -13.49 13.08
CA THR A 56 0.08 -14.64 13.44
C THR A 56 -0.71 -15.88 13.81
N SER A 57 -2.04 -15.80 13.81
CA SER A 57 -2.98 -16.91 14.03
C SER A 57 -2.81 -18.04 13.01
N GLU A 58 -3.25 -19.25 13.38
CA GLU A 58 -3.22 -20.42 12.50
C GLU A 58 -4.03 -20.22 11.21
N ASP A 59 -5.18 -19.54 11.29
CA ASP A 59 -6.00 -19.22 10.13
C ASP A 59 -5.28 -18.26 9.18
N ALA A 60 -4.59 -17.25 9.71
CA ALA A 60 -3.76 -16.35 8.92
C ALA A 60 -2.59 -17.08 8.25
N ARG A 61 -1.94 -18.03 8.95
CA ARG A 61 -0.82 -18.81 8.39
C ARG A 61 -1.25 -19.70 7.23
N LYS A 62 -2.46 -20.26 7.29
CA LYS A 62 -3.02 -21.14 6.24
C LYS A 62 -3.57 -20.36 5.02
N ALA A 63 -3.71 -19.05 5.13
CA ALA A 63 -4.23 -18.19 4.07
C ALA A 63 -3.19 -17.90 2.97
N GLU A 64 -2.76 -18.92 2.23
CA GLU A 64 -1.69 -18.78 1.21
C GLU A 64 -2.00 -17.72 0.15
N LYS A 65 -3.26 -17.61 -0.29
CA LYS A 65 -3.69 -16.61 -1.29
C LYS A 65 -3.55 -15.16 -0.78
N ASP A 66 -3.55 -14.96 0.52
CA ASP A 66 -3.45 -13.64 1.16
C ASP A 66 -2.08 -13.42 1.81
N ARG A 67 -1.12 -14.33 1.61
CA ARG A 67 0.21 -14.30 2.24
C ARG A 67 0.93 -12.96 2.05
N VAL A 68 0.95 -12.44 0.83
CA VAL A 68 1.56 -11.13 0.53
C VAL A 68 0.87 -10.04 1.35
N LEU A 69 -0.47 -10.00 1.36
CA LEU A 69 -1.22 -8.98 2.09
C LEU A 69 -0.95 -9.06 3.61
N ILE A 70 -0.98 -10.27 4.18
CA ILE A 70 -0.71 -10.50 5.60
C ILE A 70 0.68 -9.96 5.98
N LEU A 71 1.69 -10.22 5.16
CA LEU A 71 3.05 -9.71 5.39
C LEU A 71 3.12 -8.18 5.28
N MET A 72 2.43 -7.58 4.30
CA MET A 72 2.38 -6.11 4.14
C MET A 72 1.75 -5.43 5.36
N GLU A 73 0.59 -5.91 5.80
CA GLU A 73 -0.15 -5.40 6.96
C GLU A 73 0.69 -5.60 8.24
N ARG A 74 1.25 -6.81 8.45
CA ARG A 74 2.05 -7.14 9.64
C ARG A 74 3.34 -6.33 9.71
N GLY A 75 4.04 -6.15 8.60
CA GLY A 75 5.24 -5.31 8.55
C GLY A 75 4.94 -3.87 8.97
N THR A 76 3.75 -3.34 8.63
CA THR A 76 3.35 -1.99 9.09
C THR A 76 3.10 -1.94 10.59
N ILE A 77 2.41 -2.95 11.12
CA ILE A 77 2.12 -3.06 12.55
C ILE A 77 3.44 -3.15 13.34
N ARG A 78 4.42 -3.92 12.84
CA ARG A 78 5.74 -4.06 13.45
C ARG A 78 6.58 -2.78 13.38
N GLN A 79 6.58 -2.08 12.23
CA GLN A 79 7.22 -0.77 12.13
C GLN A 79 6.61 0.22 13.14
N ALA A 80 5.28 0.24 13.26
CA ALA A 80 4.57 1.08 14.22
C ALA A 80 4.91 0.72 15.68
N ALA A 81 5.26 -0.54 15.96
CA ALA A 81 5.71 -1.02 17.25
C ALA A 81 7.21 -0.80 17.52
N GLY A 82 7.96 -0.20 16.58
CA GLY A 82 9.41 -0.01 16.68
C GLY A 82 10.24 -1.27 16.39
N GLN A 83 9.60 -2.35 15.90
CA GLN A 83 10.23 -3.62 15.55
C GLN A 83 10.72 -3.57 14.09
N TYR A 84 11.74 -2.77 13.84
CA TYR A 84 12.18 -2.44 12.48
C TYR A 84 12.76 -3.65 11.73
N ASP A 85 13.52 -4.53 12.39
CA ASP A 85 14.11 -5.70 11.74
C ASP A 85 13.04 -6.73 11.35
N GLU A 86 12.09 -7.01 12.24
CA GLU A 86 10.97 -7.91 11.95
C GLU A 86 10.03 -7.35 10.88
N SER A 87 9.83 -6.02 10.89
CA SER A 87 9.09 -5.31 9.85
C SER A 87 9.78 -5.44 8.48
N SER A 88 11.10 -5.22 8.42
CA SER A 88 11.87 -5.36 7.19
C SER A 88 11.81 -6.79 6.65
N ARG A 89 11.93 -7.81 7.50
CA ARG A 89 11.78 -9.22 7.09
C ARG A 89 10.43 -9.47 6.45
N ASP A 90 9.35 -8.99 7.06
CA ASP A 90 8.01 -9.17 6.49
C ASP A 90 7.84 -8.51 5.12
N TRP A 91 8.34 -7.29 4.94
CA TRP A 91 8.22 -6.58 3.68
C TRP A 91 9.14 -7.11 2.58
N ILE A 92 10.34 -7.58 2.92
CA ILE A 92 11.23 -8.30 2.00
C ILE A 92 10.56 -9.60 1.54
N ASP A 93 10.04 -10.41 2.47
CA ASP A 93 9.31 -11.63 2.15
C ASP A 93 8.08 -11.34 1.27
N ALA A 94 7.34 -10.27 1.57
CA ALA A 94 6.18 -9.85 0.77
C ALA A 94 6.59 -9.50 -0.66
N ALA A 95 7.67 -8.75 -0.84
CA ALA A 95 8.20 -8.37 -2.14
C ALA A 95 8.67 -9.60 -2.95
N GLU A 96 9.36 -10.55 -2.30
CA GLU A 96 9.77 -11.80 -2.94
C GLU A 96 8.58 -12.67 -3.37
N HIS A 97 7.58 -12.83 -2.50
CA HIS A 97 6.36 -13.56 -2.84
C HIS A 97 5.59 -12.88 -3.99
N ALA A 98 5.45 -11.56 -3.96
CA ALA A 98 4.81 -10.80 -5.04
C ALA A 98 5.55 -10.98 -6.38
N LYS A 99 6.89 -10.92 -6.38
CA LYS A 99 7.71 -11.16 -7.57
C LYS A 99 7.54 -12.57 -8.12
N LYS A 100 7.57 -13.60 -7.25
CA LYS A 100 7.30 -15.00 -7.64
C LYS A 100 5.93 -15.14 -8.30
N LEU A 101 4.88 -14.58 -7.70
CA LEU A 101 3.51 -14.63 -8.23
C LEU A 101 3.37 -13.95 -9.59
N GLU A 102 4.09 -12.85 -9.82
CA GLU A 102 4.13 -12.19 -11.13
C GLU A 102 4.80 -13.07 -12.20
N THR A 103 5.98 -13.63 -11.90
CA THR A 103 6.70 -14.52 -12.83
C THR A 103 5.87 -15.75 -13.22
N TYR A 104 5.16 -16.37 -12.27
CA TYR A 104 4.26 -17.48 -12.56
C TYR A 104 3.06 -17.09 -13.43
N SER A 105 2.57 -15.86 -13.30
CA SER A 105 1.44 -15.36 -14.10
C SER A 105 1.81 -15.17 -15.56
N VAL A 106 3.00 -14.61 -15.81
CA VAL A 106 3.52 -14.37 -17.16
C VAL A 106 3.78 -15.70 -17.88
N SER A 107 4.32 -16.69 -17.16
CA SER A 107 4.65 -18.00 -17.73
C SER A 107 3.43 -18.92 -17.99
N LYS A 108 2.31 -18.75 -17.27
CA LYS A 108 1.10 -19.60 -17.44
C LYS A 108 0.08 -19.10 -18.48
N GLY A 109 0.26 -17.91 -19.06
CA GLY A 109 -0.57 -17.42 -20.16
C GLY A 109 -2.10 -17.53 -19.94
N ALA A 110 -2.82 -17.97 -20.99
CA ALA A 110 -4.29 -18.00 -21.10
C ALA A 110 -5.04 -18.67 -19.91
N ALA A 111 -4.40 -19.53 -19.13
CA ALA A 111 -5.00 -20.17 -17.95
C ALA A 111 -5.43 -19.16 -16.86
N SER A 112 -4.79 -17.99 -16.79
CA SER A 112 -5.15 -16.91 -15.85
C SER A 112 -6.49 -16.22 -16.18
N PHE A 113 -6.96 -16.30 -17.43
CA PHE A 113 -8.22 -15.68 -17.84
C PHE A 113 -9.45 -16.49 -17.41
N VAL A 114 -9.28 -17.79 -17.13
CA VAL A 114 -10.38 -18.69 -16.75
C VAL A 114 -10.74 -18.58 -15.27
N VAL A 115 -9.75 -18.23 -14.43
CA VAL A 115 -9.88 -18.20 -12.97
C VAL A 115 -10.35 -16.82 -12.49
N ASN A 116 -11.32 -16.78 -11.57
CA ASN A 116 -11.82 -15.53 -10.95
C ASN A 116 -10.67 -14.76 -10.26
N ASP A 117 -10.70 -13.43 -10.33
CA ASP A 117 -9.67 -12.58 -9.74
C ASP A 117 -9.65 -12.71 -8.21
N SER A 118 -10.81 -12.86 -7.56
CA SER A 118 -10.90 -12.99 -6.09
C SER A 118 -10.21 -14.24 -5.50
N VAL A 119 -10.03 -15.30 -6.31
CA VAL A 119 -9.35 -16.53 -5.88
C VAL A 119 -7.86 -16.53 -6.20
N GLN A 120 -7.37 -15.53 -6.94
CA GLN A 120 -5.94 -15.39 -7.21
C GLN A 120 -5.20 -14.98 -5.94
N ALA A 121 -3.92 -15.32 -5.87
CA ALA A 121 -3.06 -14.82 -4.81
C ALA A 121 -2.85 -13.31 -4.95
N PHE A 122 -3.03 -12.58 -3.86
CA PHE A 122 -2.80 -11.14 -3.79
C PHE A 122 -1.32 -10.82 -4.07
N ARG A 123 -1.05 -9.76 -4.83
CA ARG A 123 0.32 -9.37 -5.26
C ARG A 123 0.72 -7.96 -4.85
N GLY A 124 -0.20 -7.19 -4.29
CA GLY A 124 -0.06 -5.75 -4.15
C GLY A 124 -0.29 -5.00 -5.47
N ALA A 125 -0.90 -3.83 -5.37
CA ALA A 125 -0.98 -2.88 -6.47
C ALA A 125 0.43 -2.41 -6.87
N PRO A 126 0.62 -1.95 -8.13
CA PRO A 126 1.91 -1.46 -8.59
C PRO A 126 2.55 -0.45 -7.62
N TYR A 127 1.88 0.63 -7.22
CA TYR A 127 2.47 1.61 -6.29
C TYR A 127 2.80 1.02 -4.90
N GLU A 128 2.02 0.06 -4.39
CA GLU A 128 2.29 -0.59 -3.10
C GLU A 128 3.63 -1.35 -3.13
N ARG A 129 3.97 -1.93 -4.29
CA ARG A 129 5.21 -2.69 -4.46
C ARG A 129 6.47 -1.81 -4.47
N THR A 130 6.40 -0.57 -4.96
CA THR A 130 7.52 0.38 -4.82
C THR A 130 7.61 0.88 -3.38
N LEU A 131 6.46 1.16 -2.76
CA LEU A 131 6.41 1.59 -1.36
C LEU A 131 6.91 0.53 -0.38
N LEU A 132 6.82 -0.77 -0.68
CA LEU A 132 7.44 -1.82 0.13
C LEU A 132 8.95 -1.58 0.30
N HIS A 133 9.66 -1.31 -0.79
CA HIS A 133 11.10 -1.04 -0.75
C HIS A 133 11.42 0.26 -0.03
N ALA A 134 10.64 1.32 -0.28
CA ALA A 134 10.81 2.61 0.38
C ALA A 134 10.63 2.49 1.90
N LEU A 135 9.58 1.83 2.37
CA LEU A 135 9.31 1.67 3.80
C LEU A 135 10.32 0.71 4.46
N THR A 136 10.80 -0.30 3.74
CA THR A 136 11.89 -1.18 4.21
C THR A 136 13.20 -0.39 4.36
N ALA A 137 13.53 0.50 3.42
CA ALA A 137 14.68 1.40 3.57
C ALA A 137 14.56 2.33 4.78
N LEU A 138 13.35 2.82 5.12
CA LEU A 138 13.15 3.59 6.35
C LEU A 138 13.47 2.78 7.61
N ASN A 139 13.05 1.51 7.67
CA ASN A 139 13.42 0.63 8.78
C ASN A 139 14.94 0.47 8.89
N HIS A 140 15.62 0.27 7.75
CA HIS A 140 17.08 0.19 7.72
C HIS A 140 17.75 1.49 8.17
N PHE A 141 17.20 2.66 7.83
CA PHE A 141 17.67 3.93 8.41
C PHE A 141 17.52 3.94 9.93
N ALA A 142 16.38 3.50 10.47
CA ALA A 142 16.15 3.49 11.92
C ALA A 142 17.14 2.64 12.71
N VAL A 143 17.69 1.58 12.09
CA VAL A 143 18.72 0.72 12.68
C VAL A 143 20.12 1.01 12.13
N THR A 144 20.34 2.17 11.51
CA THR A 144 21.63 2.64 10.97
C THR A 144 22.28 1.72 9.92
N ASN A 145 21.48 0.91 9.23
CA ASN A 145 21.93 -0.04 8.22
C ASN A 145 21.83 0.58 6.81
N TRP A 146 22.77 1.46 6.48
CA TRP A 146 22.75 2.24 5.24
C TRP A 146 22.95 1.39 3.98
N ASP A 147 23.72 0.30 4.09
CA ASP A 147 23.98 -0.61 2.97
C ASP A 147 22.73 -1.38 2.56
N ASP A 148 21.98 -1.92 3.52
CA ASP A 148 20.71 -2.59 3.23
C ASP A 148 19.65 -1.60 2.73
N ALA A 149 19.64 -0.36 3.22
CA ALA A 149 18.80 0.69 2.64
C ALA A 149 19.13 0.94 1.16
N ALA A 150 20.42 0.92 0.79
CA ALA A 150 20.86 1.04 -0.60
C ALA A 150 20.54 -0.20 -1.44
N VAL A 151 20.50 -1.40 -0.84
CA VAL A 151 19.97 -2.61 -1.50
C VAL A 151 18.49 -2.43 -1.84
N GLU A 152 17.69 -1.92 -0.91
CA GLU A 152 16.27 -1.62 -1.17
C GLU A 152 16.09 -0.53 -2.23
N ALA A 153 16.95 0.49 -2.28
CA ALA A 153 16.95 1.48 -3.36
C ALA A 153 17.15 0.84 -4.75
N ARG A 154 18.04 -0.15 -4.86
CA ARG A 154 18.27 -0.89 -6.12
C ARG A 154 17.11 -1.81 -6.47
N ARG A 155 16.53 -2.51 -5.48
CA ARG A 155 15.32 -3.33 -5.66
C ARG A 155 14.13 -2.49 -6.11
N LEU A 156 14.00 -1.27 -5.60
CA LEU A 156 13.00 -0.31 -6.03
C LEU A 156 13.16 0.04 -7.51
N ILE A 157 14.38 0.29 -8.00
CA ILE A 157 14.63 0.56 -9.42
C ILE A 157 14.18 -0.61 -10.28
N GLU A 158 14.53 -1.84 -9.90
CA GLU A 158 14.11 -3.05 -10.60
C GLU A 158 12.57 -3.18 -10.62
N THR A 159 11.93 -3.02 -9.46
CA THR A 159 10.48 -3.11 -9.29
C THR A 159 9.73 -2.00 -10.04
N ALA A 160 10.30 -0.80 -10.16
CA ALA A 160 9.72 0.31 -10.92
C ALA A 160 9.84 0.11 -12.43
N ALA A 161 10.93 -0.51 -12.91
CA ALA A 161 11.15 -0.80 -14.32
C ALA A 161 10.41 -2.06 -14.84
N ALA A 162 9.72 -2.80 -13.97
CA ALA A 162 9.04 -4.03 -14.33
C ALA A 162 7.87 -3.77 -15.32
N PRO A 163 7.70 -4.59 -16.38
CA PRO A 163 6.63 -4.39 -17.37
C PRO A 163 5.21 -4.35 -16.76
N ALA A 164 4.95 -5.07 -15.67
CA ALA A 164 3.65 -5.02 -15.00
C ALA A 164 3.33 -3.66 -14.36
N LYS A 165 4.28 -2.72 -14.32
CA LYS A 165 4.08 -1.35 -13.85
C LYS A 165 3.87 -0.35 -14.96
N GLU A 166 4.00 -0.76 -16.23
CA GLU A 166 3.84 0.15 -17.36
C GLU A 166 2.43 0.77 -17.39
N GLY A 167 2.39 2.11 -17.45
CA GLY A 167 1.15 2.89 -17.47
C GLY A 167 0.42 3.02 -16.13
N PHE A 168 1.03 2.57 -15.02
CA PHE A 168 0.54 2.85 -13.67
C PHE A 168 1.18 4.11 -13.08
N PRO A 169 0.52 4.79 -12.11
CA PRO A 169 1.10 5.95 -11.46
C PRO A 169 2.34 5.56 -10.63
N GLU A 170 3.39 6.37 -10.75
CA GLU A 170 4.57 6.30 -9.89
C GLU A 170 4.45 7.27 -8.71
N ASP A 171 5.28 7.07 -7.68
CA ASP A 171 5.27 7.89 -6.47
C ASP A 171 6.64 8.53 -6.20
N ALA A 172 6.66 9.85 -5.94
CA ALA A 172 7.93 10.58 -5.73
C ALA A 172 8.61 10.20 -4.42
N PHE A 173 7.83 9.78 -3.42
CA PHE A 173 8.32 9.40 -2.11
C PHE A 173 9.30 8.23 -2.19
N SER A 174 8.94 7.17 -2.92
CA SER A 174 9.79 5.99 -3.10
C SER A 174 11.14 6.36 -3.73
N TYR A 175 11.14 7.13 -4.81
CA TYR A 175 12.38 7.58 -5.44
C TYR A 175 13.20 8.50 -4.54
N TYR A 176 12.56 9.37 -3.75
CA TYR A 176 13.25 10.22 -2.80
C TYR A 176 13.97 9.39 -1.73
N VAL A 177 13.29 8.42 -1.12
CA VAL A 177 13.89 7.52 -0.12
C VAL A 177 15.05 6.75 -0.71
N ALA A 178 14.89 6.23 -1.93
CA ALA A 178 15.94 5.50 -2.62
C ALA A 178 17.14 6.41 -2.96
N GLY A 179 16.90 7.67 -3.35
CA GLY A 179 17.95 8.67 -3.54
C GLY A 179 18.73 8.96 -2.26
N LEU A 180 18.01 9.12 -1.14
CA LEU A 180 18.62 9.30 0.18
C LEU A 180 19.46 8.09 0.58
N ALA A 181 18.98 6.87 0.34
CA ALA A 181 19.75 5.67 0.67
C ALA A 181 21.09 5.61 -0.10
N LEU A 182 21.11 6.02 -1.36
CA LEU A 182 22.34 6.11 -2.16
C LEU A 182 23.23 7.28 -1.74
N GLU A 183 22.65 8.43 -1.38
CA GLU A 183 23.39 9.57 -0.79
C GLU A 183 24.11 9.12 0.49
N MET A 184 23.42 8.34 1.32
CA MET A 184 23.96 7.83 2.58
C MET A 184 25.09 6.84 2.41
N ILE A 185 25.30 6.23 1.24
CA ILE A 185 26.45 5.36 0.97
C ILE A 185 27.51 5.99 0.05
N ASP A 186 27.50 7.32 -0.07
CA ASP A 186 28.46 8.08 -0.90
C ASP A 186 28.36 7.77 -2.41
N ASP A 187 27.15 7.52 -2.90
CA ASP A 187 26.86 7.34 -4.32
C ASP A 187 26.03 8.52 -4.88
N PRO A 188 26.62 9.74 -4.96
CA PRO A 188 25.89 10.97 -5.29
C PRO A 188 25.35 10.97 -6.73
N SER A 189 26.02 10.28 -7.66
CA SER A 189 25.59 10.21 -9.05
C SER A 189 24.28 9.42 -9.19
N ASN A 190 24.18 8.25 -8.55
CA ASN A 190 22.95 7.47 -8.56
C ASN A 190 21.88 8.09 -7.63
N ALA A 191 22.28 8.72 -6.53
CA ALA A 191 21.36 9.51 -5.70
C ALA A 191 20.70 10.62 -6.52
N ALA A 192 21.48 11.38 -7.30
CA ALA A 192 20.95 12.44 -8.14
C ALA A 192 20.00 11.95 -9.23
N LEU A 193 20.29 10.78 -9.82
CA LEU A 193 19.37 10.13 -10.76
C LEU A 193 18.01 9.85 -10.10
N LEU A 194 18.00 9.35 -8.86
CA LEU A 194 16.77 9.04 -8.13
C LEU A 194 16.04 10.29 -7.65
N TYR A 195 16.75 11.32 -7.18
CA TYR A 195 16.14 12.61 -6.85
C TYR A 195 15.53 13.28 -8.08
N ARG A 196 16.15 13.17 -9.26
CA ARG A 196 15.57 13.62 -10.52
C ARG A 196 14.29 12.87 -10.88
N LYS A 197 14.26 11.55 -10.68
CA LYS A 197 13.02 10.76 -10.85
C LYS A 197 11.94 11.23 -9.88
N ALA A 198 12.29 11.43 -8.60
CA ALA A 198 11.37 11.98 -7.61
C ALA A 198 10.82 13.36 -8.05
N ALA A 199 11.66 14.25 -8.57
CA ALA A 199 11.26 15.56 -9.08
C ALA A 199 10.29 15.47 -10.27
N ALA A 200 10.51 14.51 -11.17
CA ALA A 200 9.70 14.31 -12.37
C ALA A 200 8.27 13.87 -12.06
N VAL A 201 8.08 13.07 -11.00
CA VAL A 201 6.76 12.56 -10.57
C VAL A 201 6.25 13.22 -9.28
N ALA A 202 6.89 14.30 -8.83
CA ALA A 202 6.47 15.06 -7.66
C ALA A 202 5.07 15.67 -7.85
N PRO A 203 4.24 15.76 -6.78
CA PRO A 203 2.96 16.43 -6.87
C PRO A 203 3.08 17.89 -7.35
N PRO A 204 2.03 18.44 -7.99
CA PRO A 204 2.03 19.83 -8.43
C PRO A 204 2.39 20.81 -7.31
N GLY A 205 3.20 21.82 -7.64
CA GLY A 205 3.64 22.82 -6.67
C GLY A 205 4.83 22.40 -5.80
N ILE A 206 5.38 21.20 -5.99
CA ILE A 206 6.55 20.71 -5.25
C ILE A 206 7.75 20.57 -6.18
N ARG A 207 8.90 20.99 -5.68
CA ARG A 207 10.18 20.86 -6.34
C ARG A 207 11.10 20.01 -5.48
N VAL A 208 11.78 19.05 -6.10
CA VAL A 208 12.88 18.28 -5.51
C VAL A 208 14.14 18.63 -6.28
N ASP A 209 15.18 19.04 -5.58
CA ASP A 209 16.50 19.32 -6.14
C ASP A 209 17.26 18.01 -6.39
N ASP A 210 17.71 17.77 -7.62
CA ASP A 210 18.35 16.51 -7.97
C ASP A 210 19.76 16.36 -7.39
N ALA A 211 20.51 17.45 -7.25
CA ALA A 211 21.86 17.41 -6.69
C ALA A 211 21.88 17.23 -5.16
N SER A 212 20.97 17.88 -4.44
CA SER A 212 20.98 17.97 -2.98
C SER A 212 19.82 17.27 -2.29
N GLY A 213 18.83 16.76 -3.02
CA GLY A 213 17.62 16.19 -2.43
C GLY A 213 16.80 17.20 -1.61
N ARG A 214 17.06 18.51 -1.70
CA ARG A 214 16.24 19.51 -1.00
C ARG A 214 14.87 19.62 -1.62
N ILE A 215 13.87 19.93 -0.81
CA ILE A 215 12.47 20.02 -1.24
C ILE A 215 11.96 21.43 -0.95
N GLY A 216 11.25 22.01 -1.92
CA GLY A 216 10.73 23.36 -1.84
C GLY A 216 9.44 23.54 -2.63
N PRO A 217 8.79 24.69 -2.51
CA PRO A 217 7.70 25.06 -3.41
C PRO A 217 8.24 25.23 -4.83
N ARG A 218 7.41 24.84 -5.81
CA ARG A 218 7.67 25.10 -7.23
C ARG A 218 7.01 26.41 -7.64
N ALA A 219 7.74 27.30 -8.29
CA ALA A 219 7.18 28.55 -8.78
C ALA A 219 6.22 28.31 -9.95
N PRO A 220 5.15 29.11 -10.12
CA PRO A 220 4.29 29.04 -11.30
C PRO A 220 5.12 29.21 -12.59
N GLY A 221 4.96 28.29 -13.55
CA GLY A 221 5.70 28.31 -14.82
C GLY A 221 7.10 27.67 -14.77
N GLU A 222 7.59 27.28 -13.59
CA GLU A 222 8.83 26.50 -13.46
C GLU A 222 8.61 25.09 -14.02
N THR A 223 9.37 24.73 -15.05
CA THR A 223 9.34 23.38 -15.62
C THR A 223 10.09 22.39 -14.72
N ASN A 224 9.99 21.09 -15.01
CA ASN A 224 10.81 20.06 -14.36
C ASN A 224 12.32 20.17 -14.70
N ALA A 225 12.74 21.13 -15.52
CA ALA A 225 14.14 21.30 -15.91
C ALA A 225 14.96 21.94 -14.76
N PRO A 226 16.22 21.52 -14.55
CA PRO A 226 17.01 22.00 -13.42
C PRO A 226 17.51 23.43 -13.69
N ALA A 227 16.81 24.45 -13.19
CA ALA A 227 17.17 25.83 -13.49
C ALA A 227 18.15 26.46 -12.47
N VAL A 228 18.01 26.19 -11.16
CA VAL A 228 18.86 26.78 -10.11
C VAL A 228 18.83 25.90 -8.86
N PRO A 229 19.94 25.36 -8.32
CA PRO A 229 19.92 24.52 -7.13
C PRO A 229 19.17 25.16 -5.95
N LEU A 230 18.37 24.37 -5.22
CA LEU A 230 17.69 24.90 -4.03
C LEU A 230 18.74 25.25 -2.95
N PRO A 231 18.76 26.51 -2.46
CA PRO A 231 19.71 26.92 -1.44
C PRO A 231 19.45 26.17 -0.13
N ARG A 232 20.49 26.02 0.68
CA ARG A 232 20.32 25.56 2.06
C ARG A 232 19.42 26.56 2.80
N PRO A 233 18.38 26.11 3.51
CA PRO A 233 17.55 27.01 4.31
C PRO A 233 18.39 27.78 5.34
N PRO A 234 18.02 29.03 5.68
CA PRO A 234 18.66 29.76 6.78
C PRO A 234 18.66 28.91 8.05
N ALA A 235 19.79 28.89 8.75
CA ALA A 235 19.97 28.08 9.95
C ALA A 235 20.56 28.94 11.09
N PRO A 236 20.17 28.69 12.34
CA PRO A 236 20.85 29.25 13.50
C PRO A 236 22.36 29.00 13.48
N ALA A 237 23.13 29.87 14.15
CA ALA A 237 24.57 29.68 14.31
C ALA A 237 24.87 28.33 14.97
N GLY A 238 25.86 27.60 14.44
CA GLY A 238 26.23 26.26 14.93
C GLY A 238 25.41 25.10 14.35
N TRP A 239 24.31 25.36 13.64
CA TRP A 239 23.55 24.30 12.96
C TRP A 239 24.23 23.90 11.65
N THR A 240 25.24 23.04 11.79
CA THR A 240 26.08 22.58 10.68
C THR A 240 25.50 21.35 9.96
N HIS A 241 24.55 20.65 10.57
CA HIS A 241 23.98 19.40 10.07
C HIS A 241 22.62 19.61 9.38
N GLU A 242 22.12 18.57 8.71
CA GLU A 242 20.76 18.52 8.14
C GLU A 242 20.01 17.31 8.73
N LEU A 243 18.70 17.45 8.88
CA LEU A 243 17.76 16.41 9.27
C LEU A 243 16.81 16.14 8.11
N VAL A 244 16.73 14.89 7.68
CA VAL A 244 15.64 14.38 6.83
C VAL A 244 14.63 13.67 7.71
N CYS A 245 13.45 14.26 7.86
CA CYS A 245 12.35 13.71 8.63
C CYS A 245 11.23 13.23 7.70
N PHE A 246 10.92 11.93 7.74
CA PHE A 246 9.79 11.34 7.03
C PHE A 246 8.54 11.35 7.92
N VAL A 247 7.44 11.91 7.42
CA VAL A 247 6.19 12.06 8.17
C VAL A 247 5.11 11.23 7.48
N LEU A 248 4.72 10.14 8.13
CA LEU A 248 3.79 9.12 7.63
C LEU A 248 2.42 9.33 8.31
N LEU A 249 1.44 9.84 7.57
CA LEU A 249 0.15 10.23 8.15
C LEU A 249 -1.01 9.37 7.64
N GLY A 250 -1.97 9.12 8.51
CA GLY A 250 -3.21 8.43 8.19
C GLY A 250 -2.99 7.02 7.62
N HIS A 251 -3.98 6.53 6.90
CA HIS A 251 -4.01 5.18 6.35
C HIS A 251 -4.54 5.18 4.93
N ALA A 252 -4.18 4.16 4.15
CA ALA A 252 -4.69 3.96 2.81
C ALA A 252 -6.22 3.76 2.82
N PRO A 253 -6.94 4.23 1.78
CA PRO A 253 -8.38 4.04 1.70
C PRO A 253 -8.73 2.56 1.56
N PRO A 254 -9.85 2.10 2.16
CA PRO A 254 -10.21 0.69 2.12
C PRO A 254 -10.51 0.21 0.70
N GLY A 255 -10.39 -1.10 0.49
CA GLY A 255 -10.77 -1.75 -0.75
C GLY A 255 -12.22 -1.48 -1.14
N GLY A 256 -12.47 -1.09 -2.39
CA GLY A 256 -13.83 -0.83 -2.89
C GLY A 256 -14.45 0.49 -2.42
N ALA A 257 -13.70 1.36 -1.73
CA ALA A 257 -14.16 2.71 -1.44
C ALA A 257 -14.41 3.50 -2.74
N ASP A 258 -15.52 4.25 -2.79
CA ASP A 258 -15.73 5.20 -3.88
C ASP A 258 -14.74 6.37 -3.73
N MET A 259 -13.81 6.42 -4.68
CA MET A 259 -12.76 7.44 -4.74
C MET A 259 -13.22 8.69 -5.51
N SER A 260 -14.35 8.64 -6.21
CA SER A 260 -14.86 9.73 -7.05
C SER A 260 -15.45 10.90 -6.24
N GLU A 261 -16.05 10.61 -5.09
CA GLU A 261 -16.68 11.63 -4.22
C GLU A 261 -15.80 12.08 -3.03
N ARG A 262 -14.72 11.33 -2.72
CA ARG A 262 -13.90 11.54 -1.51
C ARG A 262 -12.50 12.08 -1.76
N TRP A 263 -12.03 12.15 -2.99
CA TRP A 263 -10.73 12.76 -3.27
C TRP A 263 -10.81 14.29 -3.17
N ARG A 264 -10.63 14.81 -1.95
CA ARG A 264 -10.36 16.24 -1.68
C ARG A 264 -8.85 16.52 -1.55
N GLY A 265 -8.03 15.74 -2.27
CA GLY A 265 -6.57 15.74 -2.12
C GLY A 265 -6.11 15.36 -0.70
N PRO A 266 -4.81 15.51 -0.40
CA PRO A 266 -4.34 15.58 0.97
C PRO A 266 -5.19 16.63 1.70
N PRO A 267 -5.54 16.48 3.00
CA PRO A 267 -5.72 17.69 3.78
C PRO A 267 -4.42 18.49 3.58
N GLY A 268 -4.51 19.68 3.00
CA GLY A 268 -3.38 20.61 2.71
C GLY A 268 -2.57 21.05 3.94
N GLY A 269 -2.45 20.20 4.94
CA GLY A 269 -1.57 20.30 6.07
C GLY A 269 -0.15 19.88 5.75
N HIS A 270 0.76 20.40 6.56
CA HIS A 270 2.16 20.05 6.58
C HIS A 270 2.55 19.77 8.03
N ALA A 271 3.71 19.17 8.22
CA ALA A 271 4.34 19.10 9.52
C ALA A 271 5.40 20.19 9.62
N GLU A 272 5.38 20.94 10.71
CA GLU A 272 6.52 21.77 11.11
C GLU A 272 7.51 20.94 11.92
N ILE A 273 8.80 21.12 11.63
CA ILE A 273 9.88 20.51 12.39
C ILE A 273 10.42 21.56 13.36
N ARG A 274 10.32 21.28 14.66
CA ARG A 274 10.85 22.12 15.72
C ARG A 274 11.98 21.41 16.45
N ILE A 275 13.07 22.14 16.69
CA ILE A 275 14.26 21.65 17.39
C ILE A 275 14.65 22.70 18.43
N GLY A 276 14.63 22.34 19.71
CA GLY A 276 14.94 23.27 20.80
C GLY A 276 14.04 24.51 20.83
N GLY A 277 12.75 24.36 20.46
CA GLY A 277 11.79 25.47 20.35
C GLY A 277 11.89 26.33 19.09
N VAL A 278 12.91 26.10 18.24
CA VAL A 278 13.08 26.81 16.96
C VAL A 278 12.41 26.02 15.84
N THR A 279 11.62 26.70 15.01
CA THR A 279 11.04 26.09 13.79
C THR A 279 12.13 25.97 12.72
N ALA A 280 12.62 24.75 12.51
CA ALA A 280 13.67 24.43 11.55
C ALA A 280 13.18 24.42 10.10
N GLY A 281 11.89 24.15 9.88
CA GLY A 281 11.26 24.15 8.56
C GLY A 281 9.99 23.32 8.54
N ARG A 282 9.56 22.91 7.34
CA ARG A 282 8.33 22.14 7.13
C ARG A 282 8.51 20.93 6.21
N SER A 283 7.58 20.00 6.27
CA SER A 283 7.47 18.88 5.33
C SER A 283 6.71 19.24 4.05
N TYR A 284 6.93 18.43 3.02
CA TYR A 284 6.27 18.51 1.72
C TYR A 284 5.69 17.12 1.36
N PRO A 285 4.43 17.03 0.87
CA PRO A 285 3.82 15.77 0.53
C PRO A 285 4.37 15.22 -0.78
N LEU A 286 5.13 14.12 -0.73
CA LEU A 286 5.70 13.50 -1.94
C LEU A 286 4.82 12.38 -2.51
N ALA A 287 3.90 11.82 -1.72
CA ALA A 287 2.92 10.88 -2.23
C ALA A 287 1.60 10.91 -1.44
N ASP A 288 0.50 10.76 -2.17
CA ASP A 288 -0.87 10.58 -1.69
C ASP A 288 -1.36 9.21 -2.15
N VAL A 289 -1.53 8.29 -1.21
CA VAL A 289 -1.94 6.91 -1.49
C VAL A 289 -3.37 6.83 -2.01
N ALA A 290 -4.25 7.76 -1.62
CA ALA A 290 -5.60 7.79 -2.17
C ALA A 290 -5.59 8.17 -3.66
N TRP A 291 -4.73 9.11 -4.05
CA TRP A 291 -4.54 9.46 -5.45
C TRP A 291 -3.92 8.32 -6.26
N LEU A 292 -2.89 7.66 -5.71
CA LEU A 292 -2.24 6.50 -6.33
C LEU A 292 -3.26 5.37 -6.55
N ALA A 293 -4.03 5.04 -5.51
CA ALA A 293 -5.08 4.04 -5.57
C ALA A 293 -6.13 4.37 -6.64
N ALA A 294 -6.65 5.61 -6.66
CA ALA A 294 -7.66 6.02 -7.63
C ALA A 294 -7.16 5.91 -9.08
N ARG A 295 -5.94 6.36 -9.37
CA ARG A 295 -5.36 6.25 -10.71
C ARG A 295 -5.04 4.81 -11.11
N THR A 296 -4.58 3.99 -10.16
CA THR A 296 -4.41 2.55 -10.40
C THR A 296 -5.75 1.88 -10.67
N ASP A 297 -6.80 2.17 -9.89
CA ASP A 297 -8.13 1.60 -10.08
C ASP A 297 -8.74 1.99 -11.43
N LEU A 298 -8.58 3.26 -11.87
CA LEU A 298 -8.98 3.71 -13.21
C LEU A 298 -8.30 2.91 -14.32
N ARG A 299 -6.98 2.67 -14.20
CA ARG A 299 -6.23 1.87 -15.17
C ARG A 299 -6.67 0.41 -15.14
N LEU A 300 -6.87 -0.15 -13.95
CA LEU A 300 -7.31 -1.54 -13.78
C LEU A 300 -8.75 -1.74 -14.23
N ALA A 301 -9.64 -0.74 -14.17
CA ALA A 301 -11.03 -0.86 -14.57
C ALA A 301 -11.17 -1.31 -16.03
N GLY A 302 -10.39 -0.71 -16.95
CA GLY A 302 -10.39 -1.12 -18.36
C GLY A 302 -9.87 -2.56 -18.57
N ILE A 303 -8.78 -2.91 -17.87
CA ILE A 303 -8.19 -4.26 -17.92
C ILE A 303 -9.17 -5.30 -17.35
N ARG A 304 -9.80 -4.99 -16.22
CA ARG A 304 -10.80 -5.83 -15.55
C ARG A 304 -12.03 -6.01 -16.44
N ALA A 305 -12.56 -4.93 -17.01
CA ALA A 305 -13.72 -5.01 -17.92
C ALA A 305 -13.47 -5.93 -19.12
N ALA A 306 -12.32 -5.79 -19.78
CA ALA A 306 -11.94 -6.66 -20.91
C ALA A 306 -11.78 -8.13 -20.50
N LYS A 307 -11.16 -8.39 -19.33
CA LYS A 307 -10.99 -9.74 -18.79
C LYS A 307 -12.33 -10.37 -18.40
N THR A 308 -13.18 -9.63 -17.69
CA THR A 308 -14.50 -10.09 -17.25
C THR A 308 -15.38 -10.40 -18.46
N ALA A 309 -15.42 -9.54 -19.49
CA ALA A 309 -16.16 -9.82 -20.72
C ALA A 309 -15.70 -11.13 -21.38
N THR A 310 -14.38 -11.32 -21.52
CA THR A 310 -13.80 -12.57 -22.05
C THR A 310 -14.19 -13.78 -21.21
N ARG A 311 -14.11 -13.67 -19.87
CA ARG A 311 -14.41 -14.76 -18.93
C ARG A 311 -15.89 -15.14 -18.95
N VAL A 312 -16.79 -14.16 -19.06
CA VAL A 312 -18.23 -14.38 -19.19
C VAL A 312 -18.54 -15.16 -20.46
N VAL A 313 -17.96 -14.78 -21.61
CA VAL A 313 -18.13 -15.52 -22.87
C VAL A 313 -17.64 -16.96 -22.75
N LEU A 314 -16.45 -17.18 -22.17
CA LEU A 314 -15.91 -18.53 -21.99
C LEU A 314 -16.76 -19.38 -21.04
N LYS A 315 -17.24 -18.80 -19.93
CA LYS A 315 -18.11 -19.48 -18.95
C LYS A 315 -19.48 -19.80 -19.54
N GLU A 316 -20.00 -18.96 -20.42
CA GLU A 316 -21.25 -19.21 -21.15
C GLU A 316 -21.12 -20.44 -22.05
N VAL A 317 -20.02 -20.57 -22.79
CA VAL A 317 -19.75 -21.77 -23.63
C VAL A 317 -19.74 -23.05 -22.80
N ILE A 318 -19.19 -23.02 -21.57
CA ILE A 318 -19.20 -24.17 -20.65
C ILE A 318 -20.63 -24.48 -20.22
N ALA A 319 -21.41 -23.47 -19.84
CA ALA A 319 -22.77 -23.66 -19.37
C ALA A 319 -23.70 -24.19 -20.48
N GLU A 320 -23.55 -23.70 -21.72
CA GLU A 320 -24.24 -24.24 -22.90
C GLU A 320 -23.86 -25.69 -23.19
N SER A 321 -22.56 -26.02 -23.13
CA SER A 321 -22.10 -27.39 -23.31
C SER A 321 -22.70 -28.35 -22.28
N VAL A 322 -22.85 -27.93 -21.02
CA VAL A 322 -23.52 -28.71 -19.98
C VAL A 322 -25.01 -28.86 -20.28
N ALA A 323 -25.70 -27.78 -20.67
CA ALA A 323 -27.12 -27.84 -21.04
C ALA A 323 -27.38 -28.86 -22.16
N GLN A 324 -26.58 -28.78 -23.23
CA GLN A 324 -26.68 -29.67 -24.39
C GLN A 324 -26.30 -31.11 -24.06
N SER A 325 -25.16 -31.33 -23.40
CA SER A 325 -24.66 -32.68 -23.09
C SER A 325 -25.57 -33.41 -22.10
N SER A 326 -26.15 -32.68 -21.13
CA SER A 326 -27.07 -33.24 -20.13
C SER A 326 -28.54 -33.25 -20.57
N HIS A 327 -28.87 -32.65 -21.73
CA HIS A 327 -30.25 -32.42 -22.19
C HIS A 327 -31.14 -31.77 -21.10
N ASN A 328 -30.57 -30.86 -20.32
CA ASN A 328 -31.23 -30.26 -19.16
C ASN A 328 -30.87 -28.78 -19.03
N ASP A 329 -31.69 -27.93 -19.64
CA ASP A 329 -31.50 -26.47 -19.65
C ASP A 329 -31.43 -25.89 -18.24
N ALA A 330 -32.20 -26.43 -17.30
CA ALA A 330 -32.19 -25.98 -15.91
C ALA A 330 -30.85 -26.27 -15.20
N LEU A 331 -30.12 -27.31 -15.62
CA LEU A 331 -28.77 -27.55 -15.14
C LEU A 331 -27.79 -26.53 -15.75
N GLY A 332 -27.94 -26.20 -17.03
CA GLY A 332 -27.21 -25.12 -17.68
C GLY A 332 -27.39 -23.79 -16.96
N ASP A 333 -28.62 -23.39 -16.68
CA ASP A 333 -28.94 -22.15 -15.96
C ASP A 333 -28.38 -22.10 -14.55
N LEU A 334 -28.38 -23.24 -13.84
CA LEU A 334 -27.73 -23.33 -12.53
C LEU A 334 -26.21 -23.12 -12.63
N ILE A 335 -25.58 -23.70 -13.66
CA ILE A 335 -24.14 -23.50 -13.92
C ILE A 335 -23.85 -22.04 -14.32
N ARG A 336 -24.70 -21.39 -15.12
CA ARG A 336 -24.59 -19.95 -15.44
C ARG A 336 -24.63 -19.10 -14.17
N LEU A 337 -25.66 -19.31 -13.33
CA LEU A 337 -25.81 -18.59 -12.07
C LEU A 337 -24.59 -18.77 -11.17
N LEU A 338 -24.08 -20.00 -11.07
CA LEU A 338 -22.90 -20.32 -10.28
C LEU A 338 -21.65 -19.60 -10.84
N LEU A 339 -21.33 -19.82 -12.12
CA LEU A 339 -20.06 -19.38 -12.71
C LEU A 339 -20.00 -17.87 -12.95
N ILE A 340 -21.10 -17.26 -13.39
CA ILE A 340 -21.18 -15.84 -13.77
C ILE A 340 -21.76 -15.01 -12.63
N GLY A 341 -22.84 -15.47 -12.00
CA GLY A 341 -23.55 -14.68 -10.98
C GLY A 341 -22.90 -14.67 -9.60
N LEU A 342 -22.33 -15.80 -9.17
CA LEU A 342 -21.78 -15.96 -7.81
C LEU A 342 -20.26 -15.95 -7.78
N LEU A 343 -19.62 -16.61 -8.75
CA LEU A 343 -18.17 -16.80 -8.79
C LEU A 343 -17.43 -15.74 -9.60
N GLU A 344 -18.07 -14.65 -10.03
CA GLU A 344 -17.41 -13.54 -10.70
C GLU A 344 -17.36 -12.34 -9.74
N GLN A 345 -16.21 -12.10 -9.11
CA GLN A 345 -16.07 -10.99 -8.15
C GLN A 345 -14.74 -10.27 -8.32
N PRO A 346 -14.74 -8.93 -8.33
CA PRO A 346 -13.51 -8.17 -8.42
C PRO A 346 -12.66 -8.37 -7.17
N ASP A 347 -11.35 -8.51 -7.36
CA ASP A 347 -10.42 -8.44 -6.23
C ASP A 347 -10.24 -6.98 -5.79
N ILE A 348 -10.78 -6.66 -4.62
CA ILE A 348 -10.69 -5.35 -3.97
C ILE A 348 -9.69 -5.32 -2.82
N ARG A 349 -8.96 -6.41 -2.57
CA ARG A 349 -7.94 -6.46 -1.51
C ARG A 349 -6.89 -5.37 -1.76
N ARG A 350 -6.37 -4.81 -0.67
CA ARG A 350 -5.41 -3.69 -0.66
C ARG A 350 -4.64 -3.68 0.66
N TRP A 351 -3.44 -3.11 0.67
CA TRP A 351 -2.70 -2.85 1.90
C TRP A 351 -3.28 -1.63 2.64
N GLU A 352 -4.11 -1.86 3.65
CA GLU A 352 -4.88 -0.77 4.28
C GLU A 352 -4.16 -0.10 5.45
N THR A 353 -3.18 -0.75 6.09
CA THR A 353 -2.37 -0.09 7.14
C THR A 353 -1.28 0.83 6.56
N LEU A 354 -1.04 0.80 5.24
CA LEU A 354 -0.11 1.69 4.55
C LEU A 354 -0.44 3.17 4.88
N PRO A 355 0.55 4.06 5.12
CA PRO A 355 0.27 5.47 5.36
C PRO A 355 -0.50 6.10 4.20
N GLY A 356 -1.47 6.94 4.50
CA GLY A 356 -2.26 7.64 3.48
C GLY A 356 -1.49 8.78 2.82
N MET A 357 -0.72 9.54 3.61
CA MET A 357 0.09 10.67 3.15
C MET A 357 1.54 10.48 3.56
N LEU A 358 2.44 10.63 2.59
CA LEU A 358 3.87 10.42 2.76
C LEU A 358 4.59 11.74 2.51
N GLN A 359 5.04 12.39 3.58
CA GLN A 359 5.69 13.69 3.51
C GLN A 359 7.16 13.61 3.93
N VAL A 360 7.96 14.56 3.44
CA VAL A 360 9.38 14.66 3.78
C VAL A 360 9.73 16.11 4.12
N ALA A 361 10.45 16.30 5.21
CA ALA A 361 11.13 17.55 5.55
C ALA A 361 12.64 17.34 5.49
N ARG A 362 13.37 18.22 4.80
CA ARG A 362 14.84 18.29 4.86
C ARG A 362 15.22 19.66 5.40
N VAL A 363 15.63 19.72 6.67
CA VAL A 363 15.78 20.97 7.44
C VAL A 363 17.18 21.05 8.08
N PRO A 364 17.73 22.24 8.36
CA PRO A 364 18.97 22.33 9.12
C PRO A 364 18.76 21.85 10.57
N CYS A 365 19.81 21.32 11.19
CA CYS A 365 19.80 20.89 12.58
C CYS A 365 21.18 21.07 13.26
N PRO A 366 21.24 21.09 14.60
CA PRO A 366 22.51 21.05 15.32
C PRO A 366 23.19 19.68 15.20
N PRO A 367 24.52 19.61 15.36
CA PRO A 367 25.27 18.35 15.33
C PRO A 367 24.85 17.35 16.41
N ASP A 368 24.44 17.81 17.58
CA ASP A 368 24.06 17.06 18.78
C ASP A 368 22.53 16.88 18.89
N LEU A 369 21.88 16.51 17.78
CA LEU A 369 20.43 16.37 17.73
C LEU A 369 19.92 15.26 18.67
N ALA A 370 19.15 15.65 19.70
CA ALA A 370 18.60 14.71 20.68
C ALA A 370 17.07 14.61 20.68
N ASN A 371 16.36 15.70 20.36
CA ASN A 371 14.90 15.74 20.34
C ASN A 371 14.41 16.55 19.15
N VAL A 372 13.42 16.00 18.45
CA VAL A 372 12.73 16.66 17.34
C VAL A 372 11.25 16.68 17.68
N GLU A 373 10.61 17.83 17.58
CA GLU A 373 9.17 17.95 17.68
C GLU A 373 8.58 18.10 16.28
N VAL A 374 7.63 17.22 15.95
CA VAL A 374 6.89 17.25 14.68
C VAL A 374 5.48 17.72 14.95
N VAL A 375 5.17 18.93 14.47
CA VAL A 375 3.89 19.59 14.71
C VAL A 375 3.03 19.50 13.47
N LEU A 376 1.98 18.69 13.53
CA LEU A 376 1.02 18.51 12.45
C LEU A 376 0.11 19.75 12.39
N ARG A 377 0.09 20.41 11.23
CA ARG A 377 -0.77 21.57 10.98
C ARG A 377 -1.88 21.26 10.01
N ALA A 378 -3.04 21.85 10.24
CA ALA A 378 -4.13 21.93 9.28
C ALA A 378 -3.76 22.84 8.10
N PRO A 379 -4.52 22.79 6.99
CA PRO A 379 -4.33 23.74 5.87
C PRO A 379 -4.50 25.21 6.29
N THR A 380 -5.29 25.46 7.32
CA THR A 380 -5.51 26.78 7.92
C THR A 380 -4.31 27.26 8.76
N GLY A 381 -3.31 26.41 8.99
CA GLY A 381 -2.18 26.66 9.89
C GLY A 381 -2.44 26.27 11.35
N ALA A 382 -3.68 25.90 11.70
CA ALA A 382 -4.02 25.46 13.05
C ALA A 382 -3.22 24.22 13.46
N GLU A 383 -2.68 24.21 14.68
CA GLU A 383 -1.99 23.05 15.23
C GLU A 383 -3.01 21.94 15.53
N LEU A 384 -2.79 20.75 14.97
CA LEU A 384 -3.64 19.59 15.16
C LEU A 384 -3.10 18.68 16.26
N ARG A 385 -1.78 18.47 16.24
CA ARG A 385 -1.09 17.54 17.13
C ARG A 385 0.41 17.84 17.10
N SER A 386 1.08 17.65 18.23
CA SER A 386 2.53 17.65 18.32
C SER A 386 3.03 16.27 18.74
N ILE A 387 4.11 15.80 18.09
CA ILE A 387 4.71 14.49 18.32
C ILE A 387 6.20 14.67 18.58
N ALA A 388 6.67 14.26 19.76
CA ALA A 388 8.09 14.22 20.08
C ALA A 388 8.75 12.96 19.50
N ILE A 389 9.81 13.14 18.74
CA ILE A 389 10.68 12.07 18.24
C ILE A 389 11.97 12.10 19.05
N SER A 390 12.14 11.08 19.88
CA SER A 390 13.42 10.71 20.48
C SER A 390 14.07 9.51 19.78
N ARG A 391 13.25 8.65 19.16
CA ARG A 391 13.68 7.54 18.28
C ARG A 391 12.63 7.26 17.20
N PRO A 392 13.04 6.83 15.99
CA PRO A 392 14.42 6.68 15.57
C PRO A 392 15.06 8.04 15.20
N LEU A 393 16.29 8.25 15.66
CA LEU A 393 17.17 9.35 15.28
C LEU A 393 18.52 8.75 14.88
N ALA A 394 18.64 8.39 13.61
CA ALA A 394 19.86 7.81 13.05
C ALA A 394 20.66 8.89 12.33
N HIS A 395 21.98 8.74 12.23
CA HIS A 395 22.78 9.66 11.44
C HIS A 395 24.00 8.99 10.81
N ARG A 396 24.47 9.58 9.73
CA ARG A 396 25.79 9.30 9.16
C ARG A 396 26.40 10.63 8.74
N ARG A 397 27.60 10.91 9.26
CA ARG A 397 28.27 12.21 9.09
C ARG A 397 27.33 13.36 9.49
N THR A 398 27.05 14.27 8.57
CA THR A 398 26.28 15.49 8.79
C THR A 398 24.78 15.36 8.54
N LEU A 399 24.30 14.17 8.17
CA LEU A 399 22.91 13.94 7.83
C LEU A 399 22.23 13.04 8.87
N TRP A 400 21.23 13.60 9.54
CA TRP A 400 20.32 12.90 10.42
C TRP A 400 19.10 12.42 9.64
N VAL A 401 18.59 11.26 10.01
CA VAL A 401 17.37 10.66 9.46
C VAL A 401 16.46 10.27 10.61
N ALA A 402 15.21 10.70 10.50
CA ALA A 402 14.15 10.38 11.44
C ALA A 402 12.88 10.06 10.68
N PHE A 403 11.96 9.35 11.31
CA PHE A 403 10.60 9.29 10.82
C PHE A 403 9.59 9.19 11.95
N VAL A 404 8.37 9.60 11.65
CA VAL A 404 7.23 9.50 12.55
C VAL A 404 6.05 8.96 11.78
N ARG A 405 5.30 8.08 12.46
CA ARG A 405 3.99 7.64 12.01
C ARG A 405 2.95 8.20 12.96
N ASP A 406 1.99 8.94 12.43
CA ASP A 406 0.85 9.39 13.23
C ASP A 406 -0.05 8.19 13.51
N LEU A 407 0.05 7.67 14.73
CA LEU A 407 -0.78 6.60 15.24
C LEU A 407 -1.88 7.17 16.13
N PRO A 408 -3.10 6.63 16.06
CA PRO A 408 -4.13 6.96 17.03
C PRO A 408 -3.65 6.58 18.43
N THR A 409 -3.81 7.50 19.38
CA THR A 409 -3.44 7.27 20.78
C THR A 409 -4.37 6.19 21.32
N PRO A 410 -3.85 5.09 21.92
CA PRO A 410 -4.72 4.06 22.46
C PRO A 410 -5.63 4.67 23.54
N ALA A 411 -6.92 4.36 23.49
CA ALA A 411 -7.85 4.78 24.53
C ALA A 411 -7.34 4.27 25.89
N PRO A 412 -7.42 5.07 26.97
CA PRO A 412 -7.03 4.61 28.30
C PRO A 412 -7.82 3.33 28.63
N ALA A 413 -7.14 2.32 29.16
CA ALA A 413 -7.79 1.10 29.60
C ALA A 413 -8.85 1.49 30.66
N LEU A 414 -10.11 1.11 30.41
CA LEU A 414 -11.14 1.25 31.43
C LEU A 414 -10.69 0.50 32.68
N PRO A 415 -10.76 1.11 33.88
CA PRO A 415 -10.43 0.40 35.11
C PRO A 415 -11.32 -0.85 35.20
N ARG A 416 -10.65 -1.99 35.44
CA ARG A 416 -11.31 -3.30 35.57
C ARG A 416 -12.16 -3.38 36.82
#